data_AF-A0A2N6C8D2-F1
#
_entry.id   AF-A0A2N6C8D2-F1
#
_cell.length_a   1.000
_cell.length_b   1.000
_cell.length_c   1.000
_cell.angle_alpha   90.00
_cell.angle_beta   90.00
_cell.angle_gamma   90.00
#
_symmetry.space_group_name_H-M   'P 1'
#
loop_
_entity.id
_entity.type
_entity.pdbx_description
1 polymer ?
#
loop_
_entity_poly.entity_id
_entity_poly.type
_entity_poly.pdbx_seq_one_letter_code
_entity_poly.pdbx_strand_id
1 'polypeptide(L)'
;MSKQTLKVRTPQFPLYSEVRHLLQVFEGISQSAIKKMLKTIEGQTGTPRHPVDWTDPESWVQKRLSGESAVLAQRIWQESNNEVNPRHVYGSYLFINNNGLLTDNVFGVYQITPRGQAFLDNDPKLLAEIDDNEGIPHLLRILAGKTTARRRDLLPEWSDFLREHSHFGTLATIRDTLRRRLNNLAERGYVSREGVTYLITKKGLEYAELFTQGDLDQKRDIVRAIKVFNQEQMQKLSSLLAFMNQRDFEFLVQELLESLGYEDIKITKESGSKGVEVTAFIQSGISTLPEVIHVKRYQAATGRPALDQLREAITRHACLRGTLITLGRFTRECKEAALVADALPVKLIDAKHLLLLLSENMIGVTRQSVALYHIDDEYFSSSNDTSATSEN
;
A
#
# COMPACT_ATOMS: atom_id res chain seq x y z
N MET A 1 -4.67 -32.06 12.91
CA MET A 1 -4.87 -31.02 11.87
C MET A 1 -5.91 -30.03 12.36
N SER A 2 -5.49 -29.03 13.15
CA SER A 2 -6.34 -27.86 13.38
C SER A 2 -6.40 -27.08 12.06
N LYS A 3 -7.60 -26.82 11.53
CA LYS A 3 -7.75 -26.03 10.29
C LYS A 3 -7.18 -24.65 10.56
N GLN A 4 -6.05 -24.31 9.92
CA GLN A 4 -5.55 -22.95 9.89
C GLN A 4 -6.69 -22.03 9.46
N THR A 5 -7.10 -21.14 10.36
CA THR A 5 -8.27 -20.30 10.13
C THR A 5 -7.92 -19.27 9.07
N LEU A 6 -8.49 -19.44 7.88
CA LEU A 6 -8.22 -18.58 6.73
C LEU A 6 -8.57 -17.12 7.05
N LYS A 7 -7.66 -16.23 6.66
CA LYS A 7 -7.80 -14.77 6.69
C LYS A 7 -8.08 -14.23 5.29
N VAL A 8 -8.47 -12.95 5.23
CA VAL A 8 -8.84 -12.26 3.98
C VAL A 8 -10.01 -12.99 3.33
N ARG A 9 -11.14 -13.05 4.07
CA ARG A 9 -12.28 -13.89 3.71
C ARG A 9 -13.21 -13.23 2.71
N THR A 10 -13.30 -11.91 2.75
CA THR A 10 -14.25 -11.18 1.90
C THR A 10 -13.61 -10.77 0.57
N PRO A 11 -14.07 -11.34 -0.56
CA PRO A 11 -13.73 -10.83 -1.88
C PRO A 11 -14.43 -9.49 -2.10
N GLN A 12 -13.84 -8.61 -2.90
CA GLN A 12 -14.36 -7.27 -3.12
C GLN A 12 -14.58 -6.46 -1.82
N PHE A 13 -13.67 -6.61 -0.85
CA PHE A 13 -13.72 -5.97 0.47
C PHE A 13 -14.26 -4.53 0.43
N PRO A 14 -15.35 -4.23 1.17
CA PRO A 14 -16.06 -2.96 1.06
C PRO A 14 -15.49 -1.86 1.98
N LEU A 15 -16.00 -0.65 1.81
CA LEU A 15 -15.88 0.38 2.83
C LEU A 15 -16.84 0.10 3.99
N TYR A 16 -16.49 0.51 5.22
CA TYR A 16 -17.38 0.26 6.36
C TYR A 16 -18.57 1.21 6.33
N SER A 17 -18.42 2.42 5.80
CA SER A 17 -19.55 3.34 5.54
C SER A 17 -20.62 2.68 4.65
N GLU A 18 -20.22 2.12 3.51
CA GLU A 18 -21.09 1.42 2.57
C GLU A 18 -21.85 0.27 3.25
N VAL A 19 -21.16 -0.52 4.07
CA VAL A 19 -21.80 -1.63 4.80
C VAL A 19 -22.85 -1.11 5.78
N ARG A 20 -22.59 -0.01 6.50
CA ARG A 20 -23.56 0.55 7.46
C ARG A 20 -24.84 1.01 6.78
N HIS A 21 -24.72 1.71 5.65
CA HIS A 21 -25.88 2.09 4.82
C HIS A 21 -26.68 0.86 4.41
N LEU A 22 -26.00 -0.18 3.91
CA LEU A 22 -26.65 -1.38 3.40
C LEU A 22 -27.29 -2.23 4.51
N LEU A 23 -26.74 -2.25 5.73
CA LEU A 23 -27.39 -2.91 6.87
C LEU A 23 -28.77 -2.32 7.15
N GLN A 24 -28.89 -0.99 7.11
CA GLN A 24 -30.16 -0.29 7.34
C GLN A 24 -31.14 -0.48 6.18
N VAL A 25 -30.65 -0.44 4.93
CA VAL A 25 -31.49 -0.61 3.74
C VAL A 25 -31.99 -2.06 3.61
N PHE A 26 -31.17 -3.05 3.95
CA PHE A 26 -31.52 -4.47 3.82
C PHE A 26 -32.42 -4.97 4.96
N GLU A 27 -32.52 -4.24 6.08
CA GLU A 27 -33.51 -4.53 7.12
C GLU A 27 -34.92 -4.57 6.52
N GLY A 28 -35.63 -5.67 6.76
CA GLY A 28 -36.98 -5.85 6.24
C GLY A 28 -37.07 -6.27 4.76
N ILE A 29 -35.93 -6.51 4.08
CA ILE A 29 -35.90 -6.99 2.69
C ILE A 29 -35.61 -8.50 2.64
N SER A 30 -36.29 -9.22 1.75
CA SER A 30 -36.03 -10.65 1.55
C SER A 30 -34.68 -10.91 0.87
N GLN A 31 -33.98 -11.94 1.33
CA GLN A 31 -32.70 -12.33 0.74
C GLN A 31 -32.84 -12.65 -0.76
N SER A 32 -33.98 -13.25 -1.16
CA SER A 32 -34.28 -13.57 -2.55
C SER A 32 -34.41 -12.31 -3.43
N ALA A 33 -35.00 -11.22 -2.92
CA ALA A 33 -35.11 -9.96 -3.64
C ALA A 33 -33.73 -9.31 -3.87
N ILE A 34 -32.86 -9.31 -2.84
CA ILE A 34 -31.48 -8.80 -2.96
C ILE A 34 -30.69 -9.62 -3.99
N LYS A 35 -30.72 -10.95 -3.89
CA LYS A 35 -30.06 -11.85 -4.85
C LYS A 35 -30.57 -11.64 -6.27
N LYS A 36 -31.89 -11.46 -6.45
CA LYS A 36 -32.51 -11.20 -7.75
C LYS A 36 -32.02 -9.87 -8.34
N MET A 37 -31.98 -8.80 -7.55
CA MET A 37 -31.45 -7.50 -7.98
C MET A 37 -29.98 -7.62 -8.40
N LEU A 38 -29.13 -8.21 -7.54
CA LEU A 38 -27.71 -8.40 -7.82
C LEU A 38 -27.48 -9.17 -9.13
N LYS A 39 -28.18 -10.30 -9.32
CA LYS A 39 -28.10 -11.11 -10.54
C LYS A 39 -28.59 -10.35 -11.79
N THR A 40 -29.65 -9.55 -11.64
CA THR A 40 -30.20 -8.75 -12.74
C THR A 40 -29.22 -7.66 -13.19
N ILE A 41 -28.55 -7.01 -12.23
CA ILE A 41 -27.50 -6.03 -12.52
C ILE A 41 -26.29 -6.71 -13.17
N GLU A 42 -25.83 -7.83 -12.61
CA GLU A 42 -24.69 -8.60 -13.12
C GLU A 42 -24.92 -9.06 -14.57
N GLY A 43 -26.11 -9.58 -14.89
CA GLY A 43 -26.46 -10.04 -16.24
C GLY A 43 -26.49 -8.93 -17.29
N GLN A 44 -26.50 -7.66 -16.88
CA GLN A 44 -26.45 -6.50 -17.77
C GLN A 44 -25.07 -5.84 -17.83
N THR A 45 -24.07 -6.43 -17.16
CA THR A 45 -22.71 -5.91 -17.19
C THR A 45 -22.10 -6.15 -18.57
N GLY A 46 -21.67 -5.05 -19.20
CA GLY A 46 -20.96 -5.12 -20.49
C GLY A 46 -19.66 -5.91 -20.40
N THR A 47 -19.07 -6.18 -21.56
CA THR A 47 -17.73 -6.80 -21.63
C THR A 47 -16.65 -5.73 -21.56
N PRO A 48 -15.37 -6.07 -21.28
CA PRO A 48 -14.27 -5.11 -21.35
C PRO A 48 -14.15 -4.38 -22.70
N ARG A 49 -14.63 -4.99 -23.80
CA ARG A 49 -14.65 -4.38 -25.13
C ARG A 49 -15.86 -3.47 -25.37
N HIS A 50 -16.94 -3.69 -24.63
CA HIS A 50 -18.18 -2.91 -24.70
C HIS A 50 -18.66 -2.59 -23.28
N PRO A 51 -17.97 -1.67 -22.58
CA PRO A 51 -18.34 -1.33 -21.21
C PRO A 51 -19.68 -0.61 -21.19
N VAL A 52 -20.45 -0.87 -20.14
CA VAL A 52 -21.69 -0.16 -19.85
C VAL A 52 -21.39 0.91 -18.80
N ASP A 53 -21.95 2.10 -18.99
CA ASP A 53 -21.87 3.17 -18.00
C ASP A 53 -22.82 2.89 -16.82
N TRP A 54 -22.26 2.93 -15.61
CA TRP A 54 -22.96 2.71 -14.34
C TRP A 54 -22.78 3.89 -13.38
N THR A 55 -22.18 4.99 -13.84
CA THR A 55 -21.74 6.11 -12.98
C THR A 55 -22.91 6.83 -12.31
N ASP A 56 -24.05 6.94 -12.98
CA ASP A 56 -25.25 7.66 -12.51
C ASP A 56 -26.45 6.71 -12.30
N PRO A 57 -26.66 6.20 -11.06
CA PRO A 57 -27.81 5.36 -10.71
C PRO A 57 -29.17 5.95 -11.01
N GLU A 58 -29.35 7.27 -10.92
CA GLU A 58 -30.66 7.88 -11.20
C GLU A 58 -31.06 7.64 -12.66
N SER A 59 -30.12 7.83 -13.58
CA SER A 59 -30.34 7.64 -15.01
C SER A 59 -30.50 6.17 -15.39
N TRP A 60 -29.67 5.26 -14.86
CA TRP A 60 -29.67 3.88 -15.36
C TRP A 60 -30.66 2.96 -14.63
N VAL A 61 -31.00 3.20 -13.36
CA VAL A 61 -31.87 2.27 -12.61
C VAL A 61 -33.25 2.15 -13.27
N GLN A 62 -33.88 3.27 -13.65
CA GLN A 62 -35.18 3.25 -14.31
C GLN A 62 -35.13 2.67 -15.74
N LYS A 63 -33.99 2.77 -16.42
CA LYS A 63 -33.82 2.28 -17.79
C LYS A 63 -33.51 0.78 -17.85
N ARG A 64 -32.90 0.24 -16.81
CA ARG A 64 -32.30 -1.11 -16.81
C ARG A 64 -32.96 -2.09 -15.86
N LEU A 65 -33.58 -1.60 -14.79
CA LEU A 65 -34.24 -2.42 -13.79
C LEU A 65 -35.75 -2.15 -13.81
N SER A 66 -36.52 -3.14 -13.39
CA SER A 66 -37.97 -3.05 -13.26
C SER A 66 -38.46 -3.77 -12.01
N GLY A 67 -39.66 -3.41 -11.53
CA GLY A 67 -40.28 -4.03 -10.36
C GLY A 67 -39.45 -3.87 -9.08
N GLU A 68 -39.48 -4.88 -8.23
CA GLU A 68 -38.81 -4.88 -6.91
C GLU A 68 -37.30 -4.59 -6.99
N SER A 69 -36.62 -5.02 -8.06
CA SER A 69 -35.18 -4.76 -8.23
C SER A 69 -34.88 -3.28 -8.51
N ALA A 70 -35.76 -2.57 -9.22
CA ALA A 70 -35.62 -1.13 -9.44
C ALA A 70 -35.89 -0.36 -8.15
N VAL A 71 -36.93 -0.75 -7.41
CA VAL A 71 -37.29 -0.14 -6.12
C VAL A 71 -36.15 -0.29 -5.12
N LEU A 72 -35.59 -1.50 -4.98
CA LEU A 72 -34.47 -1.74 -4.07
C LEU A 72 -33.21 -0.98 -4.49
N ALA A 73 -32.89 -0.93 -5.77
CA ALA A 73 -31.74 -0.18 -6.26
C ALA A 73 -31.88 1.34 -6.02
N GLN A 74 -33.08 1.90 -6.25
CA GLN A 74 -33.38 3.30 -5.92
C GLN A 74 -33.27 3.57 -4.42
N ARG A 75 -33.81 2.66 -3.61
CA ARG A 75 -33.74 2.75 -2.15
C ARG A 75 -32.31 2.79 -1.64
N ILE A 76 -31.44 1.89 -2.14
CA ILE A 76 -30.00 1.89 -1.81
C ILE A 76 -29.36 3.25 -2.15
N TRP A 77 -29.62 3.78 -3.34
CA TRP A 77 -29.04 5.05 -3.77
C TRP A 77 -29.50 6.23 -2.89
N GLN A 78 -30.82 6.35 -2.67
CA GLN A 78 -31.42 7.46 -1.94
C GLN A 78 -31.12 7.42 -0.44
N GLU A 79 -31.31 6.27 0.20
CA GLU A 79 -31.12 6.14 1.67
C GLU A 79 -29.64 6.19 2.07
N SER A 80 -28.72 5.93 1.14
CA SER A 80 -27.28 6.15 1.35
C SER A 80 -26.81 7.56 1.02
N ASN A 81 -27.72 8.53 0.86
CA ASN A 81 -27.40 9.90 0.44
C ASN A 81 -26.55 9.96 -0.84
N ASN A 82 -26.84 9.09 -1.81
CA ASN A 82 -26.13 9.01 -3.09
C ASN A 82 -24.64 8.58 -2.96
N GLU A 83 -24.28 7.90 -1.86
CA GLU A 83 -22.92 7.40 -1.64
C GLU A 83 -22.74 5.96 -2.16
N VAL A 84 -23.78 5.13 -2.06
CA VAL A 84 -23.69 3.70 -2.40
C VAL A 84 -24.31 3.44 -3.76
N ASN A 85 -23.46 3.20 -4.75
CA ASN A 85 -23.92 2.79 -6.07
C ASN A 85 -24.40 1.32 -6.06
N PRO A 86 -25.68 1.02 -6.39
CA PRO A 86 -26.24 -0.34 -6.34
C PRO A 86 -25.49 -1.35 -7.22
N ARG A 87 -24.74 -0.89 -8.23
CA ARG A 87 -23.88 -1.73 -9.07
C ARG A 87 -22.74 -2.40 -8.29
N HIS A 88 -22.27 -1.77 -7.21
CA HIS A 88 -21.04 -2.14 -6.52
C HIS A 88 -21.27 -2.77 -5.14
N VAL A 89 -22.52 -3.15 -4.81
CA VAL A 89 -22.90 -3.64 -3.47
C VAL A 89 -22.64 -5.12 -3.22
N TYR A 90 -22.22 -5.89 -4.23
CA TYR A 90 -21.99 -7.33 -4.08
C TYR A 90 -20.94 -7.66 -3.01
N GLY A 91 -19.84 -6.90 -2.95
CA GLY A 91 -18.80 -7.08 -1.93
C GLY A 91 -19.33 -6.85 -0.51
N SER A 92 -20.13 -5.80 -0.33
CA SER A 92 -20.79 -5.50 0.95
C SER A 92 -21.81 -6.56 1.34
N TYR A 93 -22.59 -7.06 0.37
CA TYR A 93 -23.50 -8.20 0.59
C TYR A 93 -22.75 -9.44 1.09
N LEU A 94 -21.61 -9.79 0.49
CA LEU A 94 -20.79 -10.91 0.97
C LEU A 94 -20.20 -10.64 2.35
N PHE A 95 -19.70 -9.42 2.59
CA PHE A 95 -19.17 -9.02 3.90
C PHE A 95 -20.21 -9.17 5.01
N ILE A 96 -21.44 -8.69 4.79
CA ILE A 96 -22.55 -8.75 5.73
C ILE A 96 -22.86 -10.21 6.11
N ASN A 97 -22.97 -11.09 5.10
CA ASN A 97 -23.27 -12.50 5.33
C ASN A 97 -22.10 -13.24 6.00
N ASN A 98 -20.86 -13.02 5.55
CA ASN A 98 -19.67 -13.67 6.09
C ASN A 98 -19.44 -13.36 7.58
N ASN A 99 -19.83 -12.16 8.02
CA ASN A 99 -19.66 -11.71 9.40
C ASN A 99 -20.95 -11.85 10.25
N GLY A 100 -22.01 -12.42 9.68
CA GLY A 100 -23.28 -12.66 10.37
C GLY A 100 -23.95 -11.37 10.86
N LEU A 101 -23.86 -10.28 10.09
CA LEU A 101 -24.41 -8.97 10.49
C LEU A 101 -25.92 -8.87 10.25
N LEU A 102 -26.46 -9.65 9.33
CA LEU A 102 -27.90 -9.87 9.13
C LEU A 102 -28.21 -11.36 9.22
N THR A 103 -29.43 -11.69 9.64
CA THR A 103 -29.97 -13.05 9.61
C THR A 103 -31.37 -13.07 9.02
N ASP A 104 -31.76 -14.17 8.40
CA ASP A 104 -33.13 -14.36 7.93
C ASP A 104 -34.06 -14.66 9.13
N ASN A 105 -35.23 -14.05 9.14
CA ASN A 105 -36.32 -14.44 10.03
C ASN A 105 -37.13 -15.62 9.45
N VAL A 106 -38.18 -16.04 10.13
CA VAL A 106 -39.06 -17.16 9.70
C VAL A 106 -39.72 -16.95 8.33
N PHE A 107 -39.78 -15.71 7.83
CA PHE A 107 -40.34 -15.34 6.54
C PHE A 107 -39.27 -15.13 5.45
N GLY A 108 -37.98 -15.40 5.75
CA GLY A 108 -36.88 -15.20 4.81
C GLY A 108 -36.53 -13.72 4.57
N VAL A 109 -36.88 -12.86 5.53
CA VAL A 109 -36.61 -11.42 5.52
C VAL A 109 -35.46 -11.11 6.46
N TYR A 110 -34.53 -10.26 6.02
CA TYR A 110 -33.37 -9.91 6.82
C TYR A 110 -33.74 -9.08 8.05
N GLN A 111 -33.10 -9.44 9.17
CA GLN A 111 -33.08 -8.73 10.43
C GLN A 111 -31.64 -8.50 10.90
N ILE A 112 -31.36 -7.30 11.41
CA ILE A 112 -30.10 -6.94 12.03
C ILE A 112 -29.86 -7.82 13.24
N THR A 113 -28.70 -8.49 13.25
CA THR A 113 -28.27 -9.31 14.39
C THR A 113 -27.67 -8.45 15.49
N PRO A 114 -27.47 -8.97 16.71
CA PRO A 114 -26.69 -8.26 17.72
C PRO A 114 -25.28 -7.87 17.23
N ARG A 115 -24.64 -8.69 16.37
CA ARG A 115 -23.37 -8.32 15.72
C ARG A 115 -23.56 -7.20 14.69
N GLY A 116 -24.63 -7.23 13.90
CA GLY A 116 -24.97 -6.13 12.99
C GLY A 116 -25.16 -4.81 13.72
N GLN A 117 -25.86 -4.83 14.86
CA GLN A 117 -26.06 -3.65 15.70
C GLN A 117 -24.73 -3.15 16.27
N ALA A 118 -23.90 -4.03 16.83
CA ALA A 118 -22.56 -3.67 17.31
C ALA A 118 -21.67 -3.08 16.19
N PHE A 119 -21.84 -3.52 14.94
CA PHE A 119 -21.12 -2.94 13.79
C PHE A 119 -21.61 -1.51 13.47
N LEU A 120 -22.93 -1.27 13.52
CA LEU A 120 -23.52 0.06 13.37
C LEU A 120 -23.05 1.02 14.47
N ASP A 121 -22.95 0.51 15.70
CA ASP A 121 -22.54 1.26 16.88
C ASP A 121 -21.01 1.51 16.96
N ASN A 122 -20.25 0.99 15.99
CA ASN A 122 -18.78 1.04 15.96
C ASN A 122 -18.10 0.37 17.16
N ASP A 123 -18.64 -0.76 17.62
CA ASP A 123 -18.05 -1.53 18.73
C ASP A 123 -16.58 -1.89 18.42
N PRO A 124 -15.61 -1.39 19.22
CA PRO A 124 -14.20 -1.58 18.93
C PRO A 124 -13.77 -3.05 18.91
N LYS A 125 -14.38 -3.91 19.73
CA LYS A 125 -14.02 -5.33 19.83
C LYS A 125 -14.44 -6.08 18.57
N LEU A 126 -15.68 -5.88 18.13
CA LEU A 126 -16.20 -6.47 16.90
C LEU A 126 -15.40 -5.99 15.68
N LEU A 127 -15.16 -4.68 15.56
CA LEU A 127 -14.39 -4.14 14.44
C LEU A 127 -12.97 -4.71 14.41
N ALA A 128 -12.34 -4.87 15.57
CA ALA A 128 -11.02 -5.49 15.66
C ALA A 128 -11.04 -6.97 15.25
N GLU A 129 -12.04 -7.74 15.70
CA GLU A 129 -12.22 -9.14 15.30
C GLU A 129 -12.37 -9.30 13.78
N ILE A 130 -13.23 -8.47 13.16
CA ILE A 130 -13.44 -8.49 11.71
C ILE A 130 -12.15 -8.07 10.97
N ASP A 131 -11.50 -7.02 11.43
CA ASP A 131 -10.24 -6.54 10.85
C ASP A 131 -9.13 -7.59 10.90
N ASP A 132 -9.02 -8.35 12.00
CA ASP A 132 -8.05 -9.43 12.13
C ASP A 132 -8.35 -10.59 11.15
N ASN A 133 -9.62 -10.98 11.04
CA ASN A 133 -10.08 -11.95 10.05
C ASN A 133 -9.80 -11.50 8.61
N GLU A 134 -9.67 -10.20 8.37
CA GLU A 134 -9.46 -9.62 7.04
C GLU A 134 -8.00 -9.22 6.77
N GLY A 135 -7.09 -9.54 7.69
CA GLY A 135 -5.65 -9.28 7.55
C GLY A 135 -5.26 -7.80 7.64
N ILE A 136 -6.16 -6.95 8.15
CA ILE A 136 -5.92 -5.52 8.32
C ILE A 136 -4.73 -5.23 9.24
N PRO A 137 -4.55 -5.89 10.40
CA PRO A 137 -3.39 -5.66 11.27
C PRO A 137 -2.07 -5.96 10.58
N HIS A 138 -2.02 -7.03 9.76
CA HIS A 138 -0.83 -7.38 9.01
C HIS A 138 -0.46 -6.29 7.99
N LEU A 139 -1.46 -5.79 7.25
CA LEU A 139 -1.25 -4.70 6.29
C LEU A 139 -0.76 -3.41 6.97
N LEU A 140 -1.32 -3.06 8.14
CA LEU A 140 -0.85 -1.93 8.93
C LEU A 140 0.60 -2.13 9.41
N ARG A 141 1.00 -3.36 9.77
CA ARG A 141 2.38 -3.67 10.14
C ARG A 141 3.35 -3.53 8.97
N ILE A 142 2.98 -3.97 7.76
CA ILE A 142 3.79 -3.74 6.55
C ILE A 142 3.97 -2.22 6.36
N LEU A 143 2.89 -1.45 6.47
CA LEU A 143 2.93 0.02 6.33
C LEU A 143 3.76 0.70 7.42
N ALA A 144 3.70 0.23 8.67
CA ALA A 144 4.50 0.77 9.78
C ALA A 144 6.01 0.61 9.56
N GLY A 145 6.43 -0.42 8.81
CA GLY A 145 7.81 -0.63 8.40
C GLY A 145 8.29 0.32 7.28
N LYS A 146 7.39 1.11 6.68
CA LYS A 146 7.70 2.00 5.55
C LYS A 146 7.50 3.47 5.95
N THR A 147 8.37 4.35 5.47
CA THR A 147 8.19 5.80 5.68
C THR A 147 7.12 6.38 4.75
N THR A 148 7.05 5.88 3.52
CA THR A 148 6.00 6.11 2.53
C THR A 148 5.95 4.87 1.63
N ALA A 149 4.78 4.45 1.18
CA ALA A 149 4.66 3.27 0.32
C ALA A 149 3.67 3.47 -0.83
N ARG A 150 4.03 3.08 -2.04
CA ARG A 150 3.06 2.83 -3.12
C ARG A 150 2.57 1.39 -3.01
N ARG A 151 1.45 1.08 -3.67
CA ARG A 151 0.89 -0.29 -3.68
C ARG A 151 1.93 -1.34 -4.08
N ARG A 152 2.76 -1.05 -5.09
CA ARG A 152 3.80 -1.97 -5.56
C ARG A 152 4.84 -2.32 -4.49
N ASP A 153 5.10 -1.38 -3.58
CA ASP A 153 6.10 -1.51 -2.51
C ASP A 153 5.57 -2.34 -1.33
N LEU A 154 4.26 -2.64 -1.32
CA LEU A 154 3.57 -3.48 -0.33
C LEU A 154 3.21 -4.87 -0.88
N LEU A 155 3.28 -5.05 -2.21
CA LEU A 155 2.86 -6.29 -2.87
C LEU A 155 3.67 -7.52 -2.44
N PRO A 156 5.00 -7.47 -2.26
CA PRO A 156 5.77 -8.66 -1.87
C PRO A 156 5.29 -9.23 -0.53
N GLU A 157 5.28 -8.41 0.53
CA GLU A 157 4.92 -8.82 1.87
C GLU A 157 3.43 -9.19 1.97
N TRP A 158 2.55 -8.44 1.28
CA TRP A 158 1.13 -8.79 1.21
C TRP A 158 0.88 -10.09 0.44
N SER A 159 1.66 -10.35 -0.61
CA SER A 159 1.57 -11.59 -1.37
C SER A 159 2.02 -12.80 -0.57
N ASP A 160 3.06 -12.66 0.27
CA ASP A 160 3.51 -13.72 1.18
C ASP A 160 2.41 -14.06 2.18
N PHE A 161 1.84 -13.04 2.83
CA PHE A 161 0.73 -13.20 3.78
C PHE A 161 -0.49 -13.90 3.15
N LEU A 162 -0.87 -13.53 1.93
CA LEU A 162 -2.00 -14.17 1.25
C LEU A 162 -1.75 -15.62 0.89
N ARG A 163 -0.52 -15.99 0.51
CA ARG A 163 -0.17 -17.39 0.23
C ARG A 163 -0.27 -18.27 1.47
N GLU A 164 0.07 -17.72 2.63
CA GLU A 164 0.08 -18.45 3.90
C GLU A 164 -1.31 -18.55 4.53
N HIS A 165 -2.14 -17.50 4.38
CA HIS A 165 -3.38 -17.38 5.17
C HIS A 165 -4.66 -17.28 4.33
N SER A 166 -4.59 -17.29 3.00
CA SER A 166 -5.77 -17.05 2.15
C SER A 166 -5.77 -17.94 0.89
N HIS A 167 -6.91 -17.94 0.19
CA HIS A 167 -7.04 -18.58 -1.12
C HIS A 167 -6.64 -17.67 -2.30
N PHE A 168 -6.33 -16.39 -2.05
CA PHE A 168 -5.98 -15.45 -3.12
C PHE A 168 -4.52 -15.57 -3.56
N GLY A 169 -4.26 -16.35 -4.63
CA GLY A 169 -2.90 -16.59 -5.13
C GLY A 169 -2.50 -15.86 -6.42
N THR A 170 -3.45 -15.32 -7.20
CA THR A 170 -3.11 -14.69 -8.50
C THR A 170 -2.67 -13.24 -8.34
N LEU A 171 -1.80 -12.74 -9.23
CA LEU A 171 -1.35 -11.33 -9.19
C LEU A 171 -2.52 -10.34 -9.26
N ALA A 172 -3.56 -10.64 -10.04
CA ALA A 172 -4.75 -9.79 -10.13
C ALA A 172 -5.51 -9.74 -8.80
N THR A 173 -5.76 -10.90 -8.18
CA THR A 173 -6.47 -10.98 -6.89
C THR A 173 -5.65 -10.38 -5.74
N ILE A 174 -4.33 -10.57 -5.72
CA ILE A 174 -3.43 -9.96 -4.72
C ILE A 174 -3.48 -8.42 -4.81
N ARG A 175 -3.43 -7.88 -6.04
CA ARG A 175 -3.52 -6.43 -6.26
C ARG A 175 -4.88 -5.86 -5.85
N ASP A 176 -5.97 -6.56 -6.16
CA ASP A 176 -7.32 -6.09 -5.81
C ASP A 176 -7.57 -6.14 -4.30
N THR A 177 -7.19 -7.23 -3.61
CA THR A 177 -7.36 -7.36 -2.16
C THR A 177 -6.57 -6.30 -1.40
N LEU A 178 -5.34 -6.01 -1.83
CA LEU A 178 -4.51 -4.92 -1.28
C LEU A 178 -5.19 -3.57 -1.48
N ARG A 179 -5.57 -3.25 -2.74
CA ARG A 179 -6.18 -1.96 -3.09
C ARG A 179 -7.41 -1.66 -2.25
N ARG A 180 -8.30 -2.63 -2.09
CA ARG A 180 -9.57 -2.46 -1.37
C ARG A 180 -9.38 -2.26 0.12
N ARG A 181 -8.48 -3.03 0.74
CA ARG A 181 -8.14 -2.87 2.16
C ARG A 181 -7.45 -1.53 2.43
N LEU A 182 -6.58 -1.08 1.52
CA LEU A 182 -6.01 0.27 1.61
C LEU A 182 -7.06 1.37 1.50
N ASN A 183 -8.08 1.21 0.65
CA ASN A 183 -9.18 2.18 0.57
C ASN A 183 -9.99 2.23 1.88
N ASN A 184 -10.32 1.06 2.45
CA ASN A 184 -11.01 0.97 3.74
C ASN A 184 -10.19 1.60 4.88
N LEU A 185 -8.89 1.31 4.94
CA LEU A 185 -7.97 1.92 5.90
C LEU A 185 -7.88 3.44 5.76
N ALA A 186 -7.94 3.94 4.51
CA ALA A 186 -7.91 5.37 4.22
C ALA A 186 -9.20 6.08 4.65
N GLU A 187 -10.37 5.51 4.34
CA GLU A 187 -11.66 6.01 4.84
C GLU A 187 -11.66 6.14 6.37
N ARG A 188 -11.14 5.12 7.06
CA ARG A 188 -11.13 5.08 8.53
C ARG A 188 -10.03 5.93 9.16
N GLY A 189 -9.20 6.58 8.35
CA GLY A 189 -8.13 7.49 8.79
C GLY A 189 -6.92 6.79 9.41
N TYR A 190 -6.76 5.48 9.24
CA TYR A 190 -5.56 4.75 9.68
C TYR A 190 -4.39 4.92 8.71
N VAL A 191 -4.70 5.23 7.45
CA VAL A 191 -3.71 5.47 6.40
C VAL A 191 -4.08 6.76 5.67
N SER A 192 -3.14 7.68 5.57
CA SER A 192 -3.27 8.84 4.69
C SER A 192 -2.89 8.46 3.26
N ARG A 193 -3.61 9.01 2.27
CA ARG A 193 -3.36 8.77 0.86
C ARG A 193 -3.16 10.09 0.12
N GLU A 194 -1.98 10.25 -0.45
CA GLU A 194 -1.63 11.38 -1.34
C GLU A 194 -1.33 10.82 -2.73
N GLY A 195 -2.31 10.92 -3.63
CA GLY A 195 -2.24 10.33 -4.98
C GLY A 195 -2.08 8.81 -4.95
N VAL A 196 -0.86 8.34 -5.25
CA VAL A 196 -0.48 6.91 -5.30
C VAL A 196 0.28 6.43 -4.06
N THR A 197 0.59 7.34 -3.15
CA THR A 197 1.41 7.09 -1.96
C THR A 197 0.51 6.95 -0.73
N TYR A 198 0.87 6.01 0.12
CA TYR A 198 0.22 5.70 1.38
C TYR A 198 1.19 5.90 2.54
N LEU A 199 0.72 6.52 3.61
CA LEU A 199 1.47 6.75 4.84
C LEU A 199 0.57 6.38 6.02
N ILE A 200 1.06 5.50 6.89
CA ILE A 200 0.33 5.15 8.13
C ILE A 200 0.21 6.37 9.04
N THR A 201 -0.98 6.59 9.58
CA THR A 201 -1.24 7.69 10.52
C THR A 201 -0.89 7.26 11.95
N LYS A 202 -0.83 8.23 12.88
CA LYS A 202 -0.71 7.93 14.31
C LYS A 202 -1.83 6.98 14.79
N LYS A 203 -3.07 7.25 14.36
CA LYS A 203 -4.24 6.39 14.64
C LYS A 203 -4.04 4.98 14.11
N GLY A 204 -3.46 4.83 12.91
CA GLY A 204 -3.15 3.52 12.31
C GLY A 204 -2.09 2.74 13.09
N LEU A 205 -1.06 3.44 13.59
CA LEU A 205 -0.02 2.83 14.43
C LEU A 205 -0.60 2.33 15.76
N GLU A 206 -1.33 3.19 16.47
CA GLU A 206 -1.98 2.84 17.75
C GLU A 206 -2.96 1.67 17.58
N TYR A 207 -3.71 1.64 16.48
CA TYR A 207 -4.62 0.54 16.18
C TYR A 207 -3.89 -0.77 15.89
N ALA A 208 -2.76 -0.71 15.17
CA ALA A 208 -1.96 -1.90 14.89
C ALA A 208 -1.39 -2.53 16.17
N GLU A 209 -1.07 -1.73 17.19
CA GLU A 209 -0.54 -2.21 18.48
C GLU A 209 -1.55 -3.09 19.24
N LEU A 210 -2.87 -2.91 19.03
CA LEU A 210 -3.90 -3.74 19.68
C LEU A 210 -3.78 -5.24 19.34
N PHE A 211 -3.27 -5.56 18.15
CA PHE A 211 -3.21 -6.93 17.61
C PHE A 211 -1.90 -7.65 17.93
N THR A 212 -1.07 -7.03 18.74
CA THR A 212 0.30 -7.51 18.96
C THR A 212 0.45 -8.21 20.34
N GLN A 213 -0.55 -8.12 21.23
CA GLN A 213 -0.47 -8.50 22.64
C GLN A 213 -0.17 -9.98 23.03
N GLY A 214 0.01 -10.91 22.10
CA GLY A 214 0.42 -12.29 22.43
C GLY A 214 1.91 -12.62 22.21
N ASP A 215 2.61 -11.85 21.37
CA ASP A 215 3.86 -12.28 20.70
C ASP A 215 4.85 -11.10 20.55
N LEU A 216 4.62 -10.04 21.34
CA LEU A 216 5.09 -8.68 21.08
C LEU A 216 6.53 -8.44 21.47
N ASP A 217 6.95 -8.87 22.65
CA ASP A 217 8.21 -8.38 23.19
C ASP A 217 9.40 -8.95 22.41
N GLN A 218 9.37 -10.25 22.08
CA GLN A 218 10.40 -10.87 21.25
C GLN A 218 10.38 -10.37 19.80
N LYS A 219 9.20 -10.23 19.17
CA LYS A 219 9.13 -9.75 17.77
C LYS A 219 9.42 -8.27 17.64
N ARG A 220 9.03 -7.45 18.62
CA ARG A 220 9.35 -6.01 18.67
C ARG A 220 10.84 -5.80 18.85
N ASP A 221 11.49 -6.59 19.69
CA ASP A 221 12.95 -6.53 19.87
C ASP A 221 13.69 -6.95 18.61
N ILE A 222 13.25 -8.00 17.92
CA ILE A 222 13.84 -8.41 16.63
C ILE A 222 13.65 -7.34 15.56
N VAL A 223 12.44 -6.80 15.39
CA VAL A 223 12.17 -5.75 14.40
C VAL A 223 12.95 -4.47 14.72
N ARG A 224 13.03 -4.11 16.01
CA ARG A 224 13.85 -2.98 16.47
C ARG A 224 15.32 -3.22 16.20
N ALA A 225 15.84 -4.41 16.48
CA ALA A 225 17.22 -4.79 16.22
C ALA A 225 17.54 -4.73 14.71
N ILE A 226 16.66 -5.26 13.85
CA ILE A 226 16.82 -5.18 12.39
C ILE A 226 16.83 -3.72 11.93
N LYS A 227 15.92 -2.88 12.47
CA LYS A 227 15.87 -1.46 12.11
C LYS A 227 17.14 -0.72 12.53
N VAL A 228 17.63 -0.95 13.75
CA VAL A 228 18.89 -0.37 14.25
C VAL A 228 20.05 -0.83 13.39
N PHE A 229 20.16 -2.14 13.12
CA PHE A 229 21.19 -2.70 12.25
C PHE A 229 21.17 -2.06 10.86
N ASN A 230 20.01 -1.99 10.21
CA ASN A 230 19.88 -1.37 8.90
C ASN A 230 20.27 0.11 8.92
N GLN A 231 19.89 0.85 9.96
CA GLN A 231 20.29 2.25 10.13
C GLN A 231 21.82 2.39 10.26
N GLU A 232 22.47 1.52 11.02
CA GLU A 232 23.94 1.48 11.13
C GLU A 232 24.60 1.14 9.80
N GLN A 233 24.08 0.16 9.05
CA GLN A 233 24.60 -0.17 7.72
C GLN A 233 24.44 0.98 6.73
N MET A 234 23.32 1.71 6.78
CA MET A 234 23.11 2.89 5.93
C MET A 234 24.05 4.03 6.30
N GLN A 235 24.36 4.22 7.58
CA GLN A 235 25.38 5.18 8.02
C GLN A 235 26.79 4.78 7.57
N LYS A 236 27.12 3.48 7.63
CA LYS A 236 28.39 2.94 7.10
C LYS A 236 28.49 3.16 5.60
N LEU A 237 27.44 2.82 4.84
CA LEU A 237 27.38 3.07 3.40
C LEU A 237 27.57 4.55 3.07
N SER A 238 26.86 5.44 3.77
CA SER A 238 27.02 6.89 3.59
C SER A 238 28.44 7.37 3.87
N SER A 239 29.13 6.77 4.83
CA SER A 239 30.52 7.10 5.15
C SER A 239 31.47 6.58 4.07
N LEU A 240 31.29 5.35 3.61
CA LEU A 240 32.06 4.78 2.50
C LEU A 240 31.94 5.64 1.24
N LEU A 241 30.72 6.05 0.87
CA LEU A 241 30.50 6.94 -0.28
C LEU A 241 31.21 8.29 -0.15
N ALA A 242 31.34 8.82 1.07
CA ALA A 242 31.98 10.11 1.31
C ALA A 242 33.52 10.05 1.22
N PHE A 243 34.12 8.91 1.59
CA PHE A 243 35.57 8.74 1.68
C PHE A 243 36.18 7.83 0.60
N MET A 244 35.36 7.14 -0.20
CA MET A 244 35.86 6.34 -1.33
C MET A 244 36.55 7.24 -2.36
N ASN A 245 37.51 6.65 -3.09
CA ASN A 245 38.28 7.41 -4.06
C ASN A 245 37.39 7.95 -5.21
N GLN A 246 37.93 8.89 -5.99
CA GLN A 246 37.14 9.58 -7.01
C GLN A 246 36.58 8.61 -8.07
N ARG A 247 37.44 7.71 -8.57
CA ARG A 247 37.16 6.77 -9.66
C ARG A 247 36.09 5.74 -9.28
N ASP A 248 36.18 5.14 -8.11
CA ASP A 248 35.23 4.12 -7.68
C ASP A 248 33.82 4.71 -7.49
N PHE A 249 33.73 5.96 -7.04
CA PHE A 249 32.44 6.63 -6.89
C PHE A 249 31.86 7.06 -8.24
N GLU A 250 32.69 7.44 -9.21
CA GLU A 250 32.25 7.67 -10.59
C GLU A 250 31.63 6.39 -11.18
N PHE A 251 32.29 5.25 -10.98
CA PHE A 251 31.76 3.95 -11.38
C PHE A 251 30.43 3.64 -10.68
N LEU A 252 30.34 3.84 -9.37
CA LEU A 252 29.10 3.62 -8.59
C LEU A 252 27.95 4.53 -9.05
N VAL A 253 28.24 5.80 -9.36
CA VAL A 253 27.23 6.73 -9.91
C VAL A 253 26.76 6.27 -11.28
N GLN A 254 27.67 5.81 -12.14
CA GLN A 254 27.31 5.26 -13.44
C GLN A 254 26.42 4.03 -13.29
N GLU A 255 26.82 3.05 -12.47
CA GLU A 255 26.04 1.83 -12.20
C GLU A 255 24.64 2.17 -11.68
N LEU A 256 24.52 3.15 -10.77
CA LEU A 256 23.23 3.63 -10.28
C LEU A 256 22.39 4.28 -11.39
N LEU A 257 22.98 5.10 -12.25
CA LEU A 257 22.22 5.72 -13.34
C LEU A 257 21.74 4.68 -14.36
N GLU A 258 22.57 3.70 -14.69
CA GLU A 258 22.19 2.56 -15.55
C GLU A 258 21.02 1.78 -14.93
N SER A 259 21.09 1.46 -13.64
CA SER A 259 20.02 0.73 -12.94
C SER A 259 18.70 1.53 -12.87
N LEU A 260 18.78 2.86 -12.90
CA LEU A 260 17.63 3.77 -12.94
C LEU A 260 17.08 3.98 -14.37
N GLY A 261 17.68 3.34 -15.39
CA GLY A 261 17.23 3.38 -16.77
C GLY A 261 17.75 4.57 -17.57
N TYR A 262 18.85 5.20 -17.14
CA TYR A 262 19.55 6.18 -17.97
C TYR A 262 20.40 5.49 -19.03
N GLU A 263 20.48 6.11 -20.20
CA GLU A 263 21.23 5.65 -21.36
C GLU A 263 22.28 6.69 -21.76
N ASP A 264 23.29 6.27 -22.54
CA ASP A 264 24.36 7.13 -23.06
C ASP A 264 25.03 8.00 -21.98
N ILE A 265 25.32 7.39 -20.84
CA ILE A 265 25.90 8.04 -19.66
C ILE A 265 27.34 8.48 -19.96
N LYS A 266 27.59 9.79 -19.91
CA LYS A 266 28.91 10.40 -20.14
C LYS A 266 29.29 11.27 -18.96
N ILE A 267 30.42 10.96 -18.34
CA ILE A 267 31.04 11.82 -17.32
C ILE A 267 31.73 12.98 -18.05
N THR A 268 31.32 14.21 -17.78
CA THR A 268 31.75 15.39 -18.55
C THR A 268 32.77 16.27 -17.84
N LYS A 269 33.03 16.04 -16.55
CA LYS A 269 34.02 16.81 -15.80
C LYS A 269 34.96 15.90 -15.01
N GLU A 270 36.24 15.96 -15.37
CA GLU A 270 37.32 15.17 -14.79
C GLU A 270 38.00 15.90 -13.61
N SER A 271 38.24 15.16 -12.53
CA SER A 271 39.22 15.37 -11.45
C SER A 271 39.36 16.77 -10.80
N GLY A 272 38.97 16.87 -9.52
CA GLY A 272 39.30 18.01 -8.64
C GLY A 272 38.11 18.61 -7.88
N SER A 273 36.88 18.35 -8.33
CA SER A 273 35.68 18.70 -7.58
C SER A 273 35.23 17.51 -6.71
N LYS A 274 34.74 17.76 -5.49
CA LYS A 274 34.18 16.72 -4.59
C LYS A 274 32.84 16.15 -5.12
N GLY A 275 32.78 15.74 -6.38
CA GLY A 275 31.55 15.39 -7.07
C GLY A 275 31.78 14.87 -8.49
N VAL A 276 30.68 14.57 -9.17
CA VAL A 276 30.62 14.05 -10.55
C VAL A 276 29.59 14.86 -11.33
N GLU A 277 29.92 15.21 -12.57
CA GLU A 277 28.99 15.83 -13.53
C GLU A 277 28.80 14.85 -14.69
N VAL A 278 27.55 14.50 -14.96
CA VAL A 278 27.17 13.49 -15.95
C VAL A 278 26.13 14.08 -16.90
N THR A 279 26.24 13.78 -18.19
CA THR A 279 25.16 13.97 -19.16
C THR A 279 24.65 12.60 -19.58
N ALA A 280 23.34 12.41 -19.57
CA ALA A 280 22.71 11.14 -19.94
C ALA A 280 21.34 11.39 -20.57
N PHE A 281 20.77 10.33 -21.14
CA PHE A 281 19.44 10.32 -21.70
C PHE A 281 18.51 9.47 -20.85
N ILE A 282 17.25 9.87 -20.76
CA ILE A 282 16.25 9.16 -19.97
C ILE A 282 14.93 9.10 -20.72
N GLN A 283 14.32 7.91 -20.74
CA GLN A 283 13.03 7.71 -21.36
C GLN A 283 11.91 8.28 -20.49
N SER A 284 11.11 9.18 -21.07
CA SER A 284 9.91 9.74 -20.44
C SER A 284 8.72 9.53 -21.39
N GLY A 285 7.93 8.50 -21.11
CA GLY A 285 6.86 8.07 -22.01
C GLY A 285 7.44 7.52 -23.32
N ILE A 286 7.12 8.18 -24.44
CA ILE A 286 7.61 7.84 -25.78
C ILE A 286 8.78 8.74 -26.24
N SER A 287 9.24 9.65 -25.38
CA SER A 287 10.30 10.62 -25.71
C SER A 287 11.55 10.35 -24.90
N THR A 288 12.72 10.57 -25.52
CA THR A 288 14.02 10.53 -24.85
C THR A 288 14.46 11.96 -24.56
N LEU A 289 14.78 12.25 -23.30
CA LEU A 289 15.13 13.60 -22.86
C LEU A 289 16.60 13.66 -22.42
N PRO A 290 17.39 14.64 -22.89
CA PRO A 290 18.73 14.86 -22.37
C PRO A 290 18.67 15.52 -20.98
N GLU A 291 19.44 14.97 -20.05
CA GLU A 291 19.53 15.42 -18.66
C GLU A 291 20.98 15.53 -18.20
N VAL A 292 21.26 16.57 -17.41
CA VAL A 292 22.53 16.72 -16.69
C VAL A 292 22.36 16.37 -15.22
N ILE A 293 23.23 15.52 -14.69
CA ILE A 293 23.22 15.06 -13.31
C ILE A 293 24.48 15.56 -12.61
N HIS A 294 24.30 16.32 -11.53
CA HIS A 294 25.38 16.73 -10.64
C HIS A 294 25.29 15.91 -9.36
N VAL A 295 26.33 15.15 -9.06
CA VAL A 295 26.47 14.43 -7.79
C VAL A 295 27.52 15.12 -6.94
N LYS A 296 27.13 15.61 -5.76
CA LYS A 296 28.03 16.28 -4.81
C LYS A 296 28.25 15.40 -3.58
N ARG A 297 29.51 15.17 -3.21
CA ARG A 297 29.89 14.38 -2.02
C ARG A 297 29.87 15.18 -0.71
N TYR A 298 29.31 16.40 -0.71
CA TYR A 298 29.21 17.19 0.51
C TYR A 298 28.24 16.55 1.50
N GLN A 299 28.73 16.26 2.71
CA GLN A 299 27.90 15.82 3.84
C GLN A 299 27.19 17.00 4.53
N ALA A 300 27.67 18.23 4.32
CA ALA A 300 27.03 19.45 4.81
C ALA A 300 25.78 19.81 4.00
N ALA A 301 25.08 20.86 4.43
CA ALA A 301 23.89 21.32 3.71
C ALA A 301 24.26 21.94 2.35
N THR A 302 23.61 21.47 1.29
CA THR A 302 23.76 21.97 -0.09
C THR A 302 22.78 23.10 -0.35
N GLY A 303 23.31 24.30 -0.59
CA GLY A 303 22.53 25.53 -0.79
C GLY A 303 22.31 25.90 -2.26
N ARG A 304 21.69 27.07 -2.45
CA ARG A 304 21.36 27.65 -3.77
C ARG A 304 22.53 27.74 -4.78
N PRO A 305 23.78 28.02 -4.39
CA PRO A 305 24.89 28.06 -5.35
C PRO A 305 25.09 26.76 -6.14
N ALA A 306 24.81 25.60 -5.54
CA ALA A 306 24.91 24.31 -6.24
C ALA A 306 23.79 24.12 -7.27
N LEU A 307 22.60 24.66 -7.00
CA LEU A 307 21.46 24.68 -7.91
C LEU A 307 21.74 25.61 -9.10
N ASP A 308 22.29 26.79 -8.85
CA ASP A 308 22.62 27.75 -9.91
C ASP A 308 23.71 27.18 -10.85
N GLN A 309 24.75 26.55 -10.29
CA GLN A 309 25.75 25.80 -11.08
C GLN A 309 25.14 24.69 -11.94
N LEU A 310 24.12 23.99 -11.42
CA LEU A 310 23.42 22.98 -12.21
C LEU A 310 22.63 23.62 -13.36
N ARG A 311 21.95 24.76 -13.14
CA ARG A 311 21.21 25.47 -14.20
C ARG A 311 22.14 25.99 -15.30
N GLU A 312 23.31 26.47 -14.93
CA GLU A 312 24.37 26.81 -15.89
C GLU A 312 24.78 25.58 -16.71
N ALA A 313 24.92 24.41 -16.09
CA ALA A 313 25.26 23.18 -16.79
C ALA A 313 24.15 22.69 -17.72
N ILE A 314 22.87 22.81 -17.32
CA ILE A 314 21.72 22.49 -18.19
C ILE A 314 21.81 23.31 -19.48
N THR A 315 22.09 24.62 -19.34
CA THR A 315 22.21 25.53 -20.49
C THR A 315 23.43 25.20 -21.35
N ARG A 316 24.59 24.96 -20.72
CA ARG A 316 25.86 24.67 -21.39
C ARG A 316 25.80 23.39 -22.22
N HIS A 317 25.15 22.35 -21.70
CA HIS A 317 25.03 21.04 -22.36
C HIS A 317 23.75 20.90 -23.20
N ALA A 318 22.97 21.99 -23.36
CA ALA A 318 21.69 22.01 -24.07
C ALA A 318 20.70 20.91 -23.60
N CYS A 319 20.71 20.60 -22.30
CA CYS A 319 19.79 19.63 -21.69
C CYS A 319 18.43 20.27 -21.40
N LEU A 320 17.38 19.45 -21.26
CA LEU A 320 16.03 19.93 -20.97
C LEU A 320 15.72 20.02 -19.47
N ARG A 321 16.50 19.31 -18.64
CA ARG A 321 16.36 19.29 -17.18
C ARG A 321 17.67 18.90 -16.52
N GLY A 322 17.72 19.02 -15.18
CA GLY A 322 18.84 18.53 -14.40
C GLY A 322 18.45 17.82 -13.11
N THR A 323 19.33 16.95 -12.62
CA THR A 323 19.20 16.33 -11.30
C THR A 323 20.41 16.70 -10.43
N LEU A 324 20.15 17.20 -9.22
CA LEU A 324 21.17 17.44 -8.19
C LEU A 324 21.07 16.35 -7.11
N ILE A 325 22.14 15.58 -6.97
CA ILE A 325 22.30 14.53 -5.96
C ILE A 325 23.33 14.98 -4.93
N THR A 326 23.07 14.79 -3.63
CA THR A 326 24.02 15.14 -2.56
C THR A 326 24.08 14.08 -1.47
N LEU A 327 25.26 13.86 -0.87
CA LEU A 327 25.43 13.05 0.35
C LEU A 327 25.05 13.79 1.65
N GLY A 328 24.35 14.92 1.52
CA GLY A 328 23.93 15.78 2.63
C GLY A 328 22.45 16.09 2.55
N ARG A 329 22.05 17.24 3.09
CA ARG A 329 20.67 17.77 3.01
C ARG A 329 20.63 19.03 2.16
N PHE A 330 19.52 19.31 1.49
CA PHE A 330 19.31 20.62 0.86
C PHE A 330 18.80 21.65 1.87
N THR A 331 19.28 22.90 1.77
CA THR A 331 18.72 24.01 2.56
C THR A 331 17.30 24.33 2.10
N ARG A 332 16.51 25.01 2.94
CA ARG A 332 15.14 25.40 2.59
C ARG A 332 15.11 26.28 1.35
N GLU A 333 16.02 27.24 1.29
CA GLU A 333 16.16 28.19 0.18
C GLU A 333 16.48 27.47 -1.13
N CYS A 334 17.29 26.41 -1.08
CA CYS A 334 17.61 25.59 -2.24
C CYS A 334 16.37 24.83 -2.75
N LYS A 335 15.58 24.24 -1.84
CA LYS A 335 14.35 23.54 -2.18
C LYS A 335 13.30 24.48 -2.77
N GLU A 336 13.09 25.65 -2.16
CA GLU A 336 12.17 26.67 -2.66
C GLU A 336 12.60 27.18 -4.04
N ALA A 337 13.88 27.46 -4.24
CA ALA A 337 14.42 27.91 -5.52
C ALA A 337 14.31 26.86 -6.63
N ALA A 338 14.29 25.57 -6.30
CA ALA A 338 14.12 24.48 -7.27
C ALA A 338 12.68 24.35 -7.78
N LEU A 339 11.69 24.89 -7.05
CA LEU A 339 10.25 24.80 -7.37
C LEU A 339 9.71 25.98 -8.20
N VAL A 340 10.55 26.98 -8.50
CA VAL A 340 10.14 28.17 -9.26
C VAL A 340 9.71 27.78 -10.68
N ALA A 341 8.44 28.06 -11.01
CA ALA A 341 7.80 27.59 -12.25
C ALA A 341 8.47 28.10 -13.54
N ASP A 342 8.99 29.33 -13.54
CA ASP A 342 9.64 29.93 -14.71
C ASP A 342 11.12 29.56 -14.86
N ALA A 343 11.65 28.70 -13.99
CA ALA A 343 13.05 28.28 -14.02
C ALA A 343 13.23 26.91 -14.67
N LEU A 344 14.44 26.62 -15.15
CA LEU A 344 14.80 25.31 -15.71
C LEU A 344 14.46 24.19 -14.71
N PRO A 345 13.76 23.11 -15.13
CA PRO A 345 13.34 22.04 -14.24
C PRO A 345 14.53 21.31 -13.59
N VAL A 346 14.50 21.22 -12.26
CA VAL A 346 15.54 20.51 -11.49
C VAL A 346 14.92 19.53 -10.49
N LYS A 347 15.46 18.31 -10.46
CA LYS A 347 15.16 17.31 -9.43
C LYS A 347 16.23 17.30 -8.34
N LEU A 348 15.81 17.18 -7.09
CA LEU A 348 16.70 17.11 -5.92
C LEU A 348 16.68 15.72 -5.28
N ILE A 349 17.85 15.12 -5.06
CA ILE A 349 18.03 13.82 -4.38
C ILE A 349 19.01 14.02 -3.22
N ASP A 350 18.52 13.93 -1.98
CA ASP A 350 19.34 14.07 -0.78
C ASP A 350 19.97 12.74 -0.34
N ALA A 351 20.76 12.77 0.73
CA ALA A 351 21.47 11.59 1.22
C ALA A 351 20.53 10.41 1.49
N LYS A 352 19.38 10.69 2.11
CA LYS A 352 18.41 9.65 2.48
C LYS A 352 17.83 9.00 1.23
N HIS A 353 17.44 9.80 0.24
CA HIS A 353 16.94 9.28 -1.02
C HIS A 353 18.02 8.54 -1.82
N LEU A 354 19.26 9.03 -1.84
CA LEU A 354 20.37 8.35 -2.52
C LEU A 354 20.64 6.95 -1.94
N LEU A 355 20.73 6.82 -0.61
CA LEU A 355 20.96 5.53 0.05
C LEU A 355 19.79 4.55 -0.19
N LEU A 356 18.56 5.08 -0.29
CA LEU A 356 17.41 4.27 -0.66
C LEU A 356 17.54 3.76 -2.10
N LEU A 357 17.90 4.62 -3.05
CA LEU A 357 18.08 4.21 -4.45
C LEU A 357 19.18 3.15 -4.59
N LEU A 358 20.32 3.31 -3.90
CA LEU A 358 21.38 2.30 -3.90
C LEU A 358 20.89 0.97 -3.31
N SER A 359 20.12 1.01 -2.23
CA SER A 359 19.62 -0.22 -1.60
C SER A 359 18.52 -0.93 -2.38
N GLU A 360 17.59 -0.19 -3.02
CA GLU A 360 16.57 -0.77 -3.89
C GLU A 360 17.16 -1.41 -5.15
N ASN A 361 18.28 -0.88 -5.66
CA ASN A 361 18.99 -1.41 -6.81
C ASN A 361 20.09 -2.42 -6.44
N MET A 362 20.24 -2.78 -5.15
CA MET A 362 21.25 -3.73 -4.66
C MET A 362 22.71 -3.33 -4.96
N ILE A 363 22.98 -2.02 -5.05
CA ILE A 363 24.30 -1.47 -5.36
C ILE A 363 25.05 -1.21 -4.05
N GLY A 364 26.17 -1.88 -3.86
CA GLY A 364 26.99 -1.78 -2.64
C GLY A 364 26.33 -2.34 -1.37
N VAL A 365 25.19 -3.03 -1.50
CA VAL A 365 24.50 -3.70 -0.40
C VAL A 365 23.97 -5.06 -0.83
N THR A 366 23.87 -5.99 0.13
CA THR A 366 23.21 -7.29 -0.07
C THR A 366 22.07 -7.46 0.92
N ARG A 367 21.08 -8.28 0.55
CA ARG A 367 19.90 -8.54 1.38
C ARG A 367 20.02 -9.96 1.92
N GLN A 368 19.94 -10.09 3.23
CA GLN A 368 19.88 -11.38 3.91
C GLN A 368 18.46 -11.64 4.39
N SER A 369 17.90 -12.80 4.04
CA SER A 369 16.64 -13.31 4.60
C SER A 369 16.92 -14.08 5.89
N VAL A 370 16.20 -13.77 6.96
CA VAL A 370 16.29 -14.50 8.24
C VAL A 370 15.00 -15.29 8.44
N ALA A 371 15.11 -16.61 8.61
CA ALA A 371 14.00 -17.46 9.00
C ALA A 371 13.85 -17.44 10.53
N LEU A 372 12.65 -17.18 11.02
CA LEU A 372 12.31 -17.26 12.44
C LEU A 372 11.48 -18.52 12.66
N TYR A 373 12.00 -19.43 13.48
CA TYR A 373 11.30 -20.64 13.88
C TYR A 373 10.62 -20.41 15.23
N HIS A 374 9.36 -20.79 15.34
CA HIS A 374 8.59 -20.78 16.58
C HIS A 374 8.29 -22.22 16.99
N ILE A 375 8.32 -22.48 18.30
CA ILE A 375 7.88 -23.76 18.85
C ILE A 375 6.35 -23.78 18.79
N ASP A 376 5.80 -24.87 18.25
CA ASP A 376 4.37 -25.15 18.28
C ASP A 376 4.05 -25.85 19.60
N ASP A 377 3.72 -25.07 20.63
CA ASP A 377 3.41 -25.62 21.96
C ASP A 377 2.18 -26.54 21.94
N GLU A 378 1.24 -26.33 20.99
CA GLU A 378 0.06 -27.18 20.84
C GLU A 378 0.44 -28.60 20.38
N TYR A 379 1.39 -28.70 19.46
CA TYR A 379 1.98 -29.99 19.05
C TYR A 379 2.49 -30.79 20.25
N PHE A 380 3.20 -30.15 21.18
CA PHE A 380 3.74 -30.82 22.37
C PHE A 380 2.71 -31.02 23.50
N SER A 381 1.62 -30.25 23.53
CA SER A 381 0.56 -30.39 24.54
C SER A 381 -0.41 -31.55 24.28
N SER A 382 -0.53 -32.02 23.04
CA SER A 382 -1.53 -33.04 22.65
C SER A 382 -1.12 -34.50 22.90
N SER A 383 -0.08 -34.75 23.70
CA SER A 383 0.51 -36.10 23.90
C SER A 383 0.23 -36.76 25.26
N ASN A 384 -0.70 -36.27 26.09
CA ASN A 384 -0.96 -36.81 27.43
C ASN A 384 -2.42 -37.20 27.71
N ASP A 385 -3.08 -37.89 26.78
CA ASP A 385 -4.30 -38.62 27.13
C ASP A 385 -4.46 -39.90 26.30
N THR A 386 -3.63 -40.89 26.61
CA THR A 386 -3.86 -42.28 26.20
C THR A 386 -3.26 -43.25 27.22
N SER A 387 -3.63 -43.08 28.50
CA SER A 387 -3.40 -44.11 29.53
C SER A 387 -4.30 -43.90 30.75
N ALA A 388 -5.61 -44.04 30.59
CA ALA A 388 -6.52 -44.26 31.72
C ALA A 388 -7.89 -44.79 31.27
N THR A 389 -7.93 -46.01 30.71
CA THR A 389 -9.11 -46.89 30.85
C THR A 389 -8.74 -48.33 30.49
N SER A 390 -8.24 -49.05 31.49
CA SER A 390 -8.44 -50.50 31.63
C SER A 390 -7.93 -50.95 33.01
N GLU A 391 -8.82 -51.61 33.77
CA GLU A 391 -8.63 -52.28 35.08
C GLU A 391 -8.65 -51.33 36.29
N ASN A 392 -9.54 -51.42 37.28
CA ASN A 392 -10.39 -52.51 37.81
C ASN A 392 -11.78 -52.00 38.22
#